data_AF-G6Y3Z5-F1
#
_entry.id   AF-G6Y3Z5-F1
#
_cell.length_a   1.000
_cell.length_b   1.000
_cell.length_c   1.000
_cell.angle_alpha   90.00
_cell.angle_beta   90.00
_cell.angle_gamma   90.00
#
_symmetry.space_group_name_H-M   'P 1'
#
loop_
_entity.id
_entity.type
_entity.pdbx_description
1 polymer ?
#
loop_
_entity_poly.entity_id
_entity_poly.type
_entity_poly.pdbx_seq_one_letter_code
_entity_poly.pdbx_strand_id
1 'polypeptide(L)' 'MSAKIVARWVERFKADGRAGMADRSSRPRKLYRPTEAATVERIVALRRQRLTGKHIAVAVGVSPAPSAGC' A
#
# COMPACT_ATOMS: atom_id res chain seq x y z
N MET A 1 -1.76 7.02 17.69
CA MET A 1 -3.02 6.86 16.93
C MET A 1 -3.93 8.01 17.32
N SER A 2 -4.44 8.81 16.38
CA SER A 2 -5.19 10.05 16.69
C SER A 2 -6.71 9.82 16.65
N ALA A 3 -7.48 10.60 17.43
CA ALA A 3 -8.94 10.60 17.43
C ALA A 3 -9.54 10.76 16.02
N LYS A 4 -8.90 11.53 15.14
CA LYS A 4 -9.32 11.71 13.74
C LYS A 4 -9.32 10.40 12.94
N ILE A 5 -8.34 9.53 13.20
CA ILE A 5 -8.24 8.22 12.54
C ILE A 5 -9.33 7.30 13.07
N VAL A 6 -9.55 7.29 14.39
CA VAL A 6 -10.61 6.49 15.02
C VAL A 6 -11.99 6.89 14.50
N ALA A 7 -12.29 8.19 14.42
CA ALA A 7 -13.56 8.69 13.89
C ALA A 7 -13.82 8.19 12.45
N ARG A 8 -12.81 8.21 11.58
CA ARG A 8 -12.93 7.69 10.20
C ARG A 8 -13.28 6.19 10.18
N TRP A 9 -12.67 5.40 11.07
CA TRP A 9 -12.96 3.96 11.18
C TRP A 9 -14.37 3.70 11.71
N VAL A 10 -14.82 4.49 12.69
CA VAL A 10 -16.18 4.42 13.23
C VAL A 10 -17.22 4.74 12.16
N GLU A 11 -17.06 5.84 11.42
CA GLU A 11 -18.00 6.22 10.36
C GLU A 11 -18.07 5.16 9.26
N ARG A 12 -16.92 4.58 8.90
CA ARG A 12 -16.86 3.47 7.94
C ARG A 12 -17.56 2.22 8.44
N PHE A 13 -17.39 1.88 9.72
CA PHE A 13 -18.08 0.73 10.31
C PHE A 13 -19.59 0.93 10.32
N LYS A 14 -20.07 2.15 10.60
CA LYS A 14 -21.51 2.46 10.53
C LYS A 14 -22.07 2.31 9.11
N ALA A 15 -21.31 2.68 8.08
CA ALA A 15 -21.76 2.62 6.68
C ALA A 15 -21.71 1.20 6.08
N ASP A 16 -20.59 0.50 6.26
CA ASP A 16 -20.27 -0.74 5.55
C ASP A 16 -20.26 -1.99 6.47
N GLY A 17 -20.49 -1.83 7.78
CA GLY A 17 -20.43 -2.89 8.77
C GLY A 17 -19.06 -3.62 8.78
N ARG A 18 -19.11 -4.95 8.95
CA ARG A 18 -17.91 -5.82 8.94
C ARG A 18 -17.19 -5.78 7.60
N ALA A 19 -17.91 -5.63 6.48
CA ALA A 19 -17.33 -5.59 5.14
C ALA A 19 -16.41 -4.36 4.94
N GLY A 20 -16.76 -3.22 5.56
CA GLY A 20 -15.96 -2.00 5.54
C GLY A 20 -14.59 -2.10 6.20
N MET A 21 -14.41 -3.08 7.09
CA MET A 21 -13.20 -3.33 7.86
C MET A 21 -12.25 -4.35 7.21
N ALA A 22 -12.64 -4.96 6.09
CA ALA A 22 -11.74 -5.81 5.32
C ALA A 22 -10.52 -5.00 4.84
N ASP A 23 -9.37 -5.68 4.70
CA ASP A 23 -8.19 -5.08 4.10
C ASP A 23 -8.53 -4.63 2.67
N ARG A 24 -8.58 -3.31 2.49
CA ARG A 24 -8.80 -2.69 1.19
C ARG A 24 -7.45 -2.23 0.68
N SER A 25 -7.16 -2.63 -0.55
CA SER A 25 -6.04 -2.07 -1.29
C SER A 25 -6.14 -0.53 -1.26
N SER A 26 -5.10 0.11 -0.73
CA SER A 26 -4.95 1.57 -0.79
C SER A 26 -4.61 2.06 -2.21
N ARG A 27 -4.46 1.14 -3.16
CA ARG A 27 -4.09 1.45 -4.54
C ARG A 27 -5.25 2.15 -5.25
N PRO A 28 -4.98 3.24 -5.99
CA PRO A 28 -5.99 3.87 -6.85
C PRO A 28 -6.56 2.87 -7.86
N ARG A 29 -7.85 3.02 -8.21
CA ARG A 29 -8.51 2.19 -9.24
C ARG A 29 -7.89 2.34 -10.62
N LYS A 30 -7.29 3.51 -10.91
CA LYS A 30 -6.64 3.81 -12.20
C LYS A 30 -5.22 4.28 -11.93
N LEU A 31 -4.24 3.50 -12.39
CA LEU A 31 -2.83 3.91 -12.40
C LEU A 31 -2.47 4.41 -13.80
N TYR A 32 -1.89 5.60 -13.89
CA TYR A 32 -1.41 6.16 -15.16
C TYR A 32 -0.20 5.37 -15.72
N ARG A 33 0.60 4.78 -14.83
CA ARG A 33 1.76 3.93 -15.17
C ARG A 33 1.82 2.74 -14.21
N PRO A 34 1.09 1.64 -14.48
CA PRO A 34 1.15 0.45 -13.65
C PRO A 34 2.59 -0.06 -13.58
N THR A 35 3.06 -0.36 -12.37
CA THR A 35 4.32 -1.08 -12.18
C THR A 35 4.20 -2.44 -12.89
N GLU A 36 5.18 -2.79 -13.70
CA GLU A 36 5.20 -4.07 -14.42
C GLU A 36 5.04 -5.25 -13.45
N ALA A 37 4.30 -6.27 -13.86
CA ALA A 37 3.98 -7.41 -13.01
C ALA A 37 5.25 -8.12 -12.51
N ALA A 38 6.26 -8.31 -13.36
CA ALA A 38 7.55 -8.90 -13.00
C ALA A 38 8.26 -8.11 -11.89
N THR A 39 8.22 -6.78 -11.96
CA THR A 39 8.77 -5.87 -10.95
C THR A 39 8.01 -6.01 -9.62
N VAL A 40 6.68 -6.16 -9.68
CA VAL A 40 5.85 -6.39 -8.48
C VAL A 40 6.18 -7.74 -7.83
N GLU A 41 6.30 -8.82 -8.60
CA GLU A 41 6.65 -10.14 -8.07
C GLU A 41 8.03 -10.13 -7.40
N ARG A 42 9.00 -9.46 -8.00
CA ARG A 42 10.35 -9.28 -7.44
C ARG A 42 10.31 -8.49 -6.12
N ILE A 43 9.52 -7.43 -6.03
CA ILE A 43 9.28 -6.69 -4.77
C ILE A 43 8.65 -7.60 -3.70
N VAL A 44 7.66 -8.42 -4.06
CA VAL A 44 6.98 -9.35 -3.13
C VAL A 44 7.96 -10.41 -2.61
N ALA A 45 8.77 -11.01 -3.48
CA ALA A 45 9.79 -11.98 -3.09
C ALA A 45 10.80 -11.37 -2.10
N LEU A 46 11.27 -10.15 -2.35
CA LEU A 46 12.21 -9.47 -1.47
C LEU A 46 11.58 -9.07 -0.12
N ARG A 47 10.30 -8.66 -0.10
CA ARG A 47 9.57 -8.41 1.16
C ARG A 47 9.42 -9.66 2.00
N ARG A 48 9.22 -10.83 1.39
CA ARG A 48 9.17 -12.11 2.11
C ARG A 48 10.49 -12.46 2.79
N GLN A 49 11.61 -12.02 2.21
CA GLN A 49 12.95 -12.14 2.81
C GLN A 49 13.22 -11.10 3.92
N ARG A 50 12.21 -10.32 4.34
CA ARG A 50 12.31 -9.27 5.36
C ARG A 50 13.30 -8.15 5.03
N LEU A 51 13.62 -7.95 3.75
CA LEU A 51 14.46 -6.84 3.29
C LEU A 51 13.74 -5.50 3.48
N THR A 52 14.49 -4.48 3.89
CA THR A 52 13.95 -3.12 4.08
C THR A 52 13.58 -2.50 2.75
N GLY A 53 12.62 -1.55 2.76
CA GLY A 53 12.17 -0.87 1.55
C GLY A 53 13.30 -0.20 0.74
N LYS A 54 14.37 0.26 1.42
CA LYS A 54 15.57 0.80 0.75
C LYS A 54 16.32 -0.27 -0.04
N HIS A 55 16.56 -1.44 0.56
CA HIS A 55 17.23 -2.54 -0.14
C HIS A 55 16.42 -3.05 -1.33
N ILE A 56 15.09 -3.08 -1.19
CA ILE A 56 14.19 -3.46 -2.28
C ILE A 56 14.25 -2.44 -3.42
N ALA A 57 14.24 -1.14 -3.12
CA ALA A 57 14.34 -0.09 -4.14
C ALA A 57 15.62 -0.22 -4.97
N VAL A 58 16.77 -0.40 -4.29
CA VAL A 58 18.07 -0.65 -4.96
C VAL A 58 18.02 -1.93 -5.77
N ALA A 59 17.53 -3.03 -5.20
CA ALA A 59 17.49 -4.33 -5.86
C ALA A 59 16.55 -4.38 -7.08
N VAL A 60 15.54 -3.52 -7.14
CA VAL A 60 14.55 -3.50 -8.23
C VAL A 60 14.81 -2.35 -9.22
N GLY A 61 15.80 -1.50 -8.96
CA GLY A 61 16.13 -0.36 -9.82
C GLY A 61 15.03 0.71 -9.85
N VAL A 62 14.10 0.66 -8.91
CA VAL A 62 13.07 1.69 -8.74
C VAL A 62 13.58 2.72 -7.75
N SER A 63 13.45 4.01 -8.07
CA SER A 63 13.65 5.06 -7.07
C SER A 63 12.78 4.74 -5.86
N PRO A 64 13.28 4.85 -4.62
CA PRO A 64 12.46 4.63 -3.43
C PRO A 64 11.21 5.47 -3.61
N ALA A 65 10.05 4.81 -3.57
CA ALA A 65 8.78 5.43 -3.96
C ALA A 65 8.68 6.80 -3.26
N PRO A 66 8.50 7.91 -3.99
CA PRO A 66 8.12 9.15 -3.33
C PRO A 66 6.87 8.82 -2.55
N SER A 67 6.90 9.07 -1.25
CA SER A 67 5.73 8.93 -0.38
C SER A 67 4.54 9.51 -1.10
N ALA A 68 3.56 8.67 -1.44
CA ALA A 68 2.32 9.09 -2.08
C ALA A 68 1.71 10.23 -1.24
N GLY A 69 1.62 11.41 -1.82
CA GLY A 69 1.13 12.60 -1.13
C GLY A 69 1.45 13.88 -1.89
N CYS A 70 0.75 14.09 -3.01
CA CYS A 70 0.20 15.41 -3.34
C CYS A 70 -1.32 15.26 -3.31
#